data_AF-A0A955DAJ4-F1
#
_entry.id   AF-A0A955DAJ4-F1
#
_cell.length_a   1.000
_cell.length_b   1.000
_cell.length_c   1.000
_cell.angle_alpha   90.00
_cell.angle_beta   90.00
_cell.angle_gamma   90.00
#
_symmetry.space_group_name_H-M   'P 1'
#
loop_
_entity.id
_entity.type
_entity.pdbx_description
1 polymer ?
#
loop_
_entity_poly.entity_id
_entity_poly.type
_entity_poly.pdbx_seq_one_letter_code
_entity_poly.pdbx_strand_id
1 'polypeptide(L)' 'MPAASTTASDAGVSLEMRAIAGPAARTIPLRPPGPVSVGRLPLCDAVLDDAAVSRRHATFMYRDRSWYVA' A
#
# COMPACT_ATOMS: atom_id res chain seq x y z
N MET A 1 12.46 13.88 18.94
CA MET A 1 13.46 12.78 18.95
C MET A 1 12.81 11.59 19.63
N PRO A 2 12.83 10.35 19.09
CA PRO A 2 13.31 9.86 17.78
C PRO A 2 12.09 9.36 16.93
N ALA A 3 12.13 8.85 15.69
CA ALA A 3 13.15 8.36 14.78
C ALA A 3 12.66 8.68 13.34
N ALA A 4 13.43 9.40 12.53
CA ALA A 4 14.15 8.79 11.41
C ALA A 4 13.28 7.85 10.54
N SER A 5 12.47 8.42 9.65
CA SER A 5 11.94 7.71 8.48
C SER A 5 13.07 7.57 7.46
N THR A 6 14.02 6.69 7.72
CA THR A 6 15.04 6.28 6.75
C THR A 6 15.35 4.82 7.01
N THR A 7 14.82 3.95 6.15
CA THR A 7 15.30 2.61 5.80
C THR A 7 14.21 1.97 4.93
N ALA A 8 14.42 1.61 3.66
CA ALA A 8 15.62 1.39 2.91
C ALA A 8 15.25 1.60 1.44
N SER A 9 15.92 2.55 0.80
CA SER A 9 16.00 2.59 -0.65
C SER A 9 16.94 1.46 -1.09
N ASP A 10 16.51 0.75 -2.13
CA ASP A 10 17.25 -0.20 -2.97
C ASP A 10 17.01 -1.70 -2.72
N ALA A 11 15.88 -2.19 -3.27
CA ALA A 11 15.75 -3.49 -3.92
C ALA A 11 14.42 -3.56 -4.70
N GLY A 12 14.32 -2.82 -5.81
CA GLY A 12 13.07 -2.67 -6.58
C GLY A 12 12.25 -1.47 -6.12
N VAL A 13 11.54 -0.83 -7.06
CA VAL A 13 10.87 0.47 -6.89
C VAL A 13 9.94 0.43 -5.67
N SER A 14 10.42 0.95 -4.54
CA SER A 14 9.63 1.07 -3.31
C SER A 14 8.66 2.21 -3.51
N LEU A 15 7.35 1.94 -3.41
CA LEU A 15 6.31 2.93 -3.63
C LEU A 15 5.59 3.17 -2.32
N GLU A 16 5.37 4.43 -1.94
CA GLU A 16 4.61 4.76 -0.74
C GLU A 16 3.18 5.11 -1.13
N MET A 17 2.22 4.28 -0.73
CA MET A 17 0.83 4.63 -0.89
C MET A 17 0.42 5.48 0.31
N ARG A 18 0.27 6.79 0.09
CA ARG A 18 -0.20 7.73 1.11
C ARG A 18 -1.69 7.97 0.94
N ALA A 19 -2.50 7.56 1.91
CA ALA A 19 -3.90 7.96 1.96
C ALA A 19 -3.99 9.45 2.32
N ILE A 20 -4.54 10.27 1.42
CA ILE A 20 -4.66 11.74 1.57
C ILE A 20 -5.95 12.11 2.31
N ALA A 21 -7.01 11.29 2.18
CA ALA A 21 -8.32 11.52 2.78
C ALA A 21 -8.91 10.21 3.32
N GLY A 22 -9.60 10.29 4.46
CA GLY A 22 -10.26 9.16 5.13
C GLY A 22 -9.87 9.07 6.62
N PRO A 23 -10.68 8.37 7.44
CA PRO A 23 -10.43 8.23 8.89
C PRO A 23 -9.14 7.47 9.19
N ALA A 24 -8.65 6.67 8.23
CA ALA A 24 -7.46 5.85 8.35
C ALA A 24 -6.32 6.33 7.42
N ALA A 25 -6.11 7.65 7.32
CA ALA A 25 -5.01 8.24 6.56
C ALA A 25 -3.65 7.72 7.09
N ARG A 26 -3.05 6.79 6.34
CA ARG A 26 -1.77 6.16 6.68
C ARG A 26 -0.90 6.03 5.43
N THR A 27 0.41 6.03 5.64
CA THR A 27 1.38 5.71 4.57
C THR A 27 1.71 4.23 4.65
N ILE A 28 1.50 3.53 3.55
CA ILE A 28 1.72 2.09 3.44
C ILE A 28 2.89 1.89 2.48
N PRO A 29 4.04 1.38 2.96
CA PRO A 29 5.17 1.09 2.10
C PRO A 29 4.85 -0.16 1.27
N LEU A 30 4.69 0.02 -0.05
CA LEU A 30 4.56 -1.06 -1.00
C LEU A 30 5.97 -1.58 -1.33
N ARG A 31 6.27 -2.80 -0.87
CA ARG A 31 7.55 -3.46 -1.18
C ARG A 31 7.36 -4.52 -2.28
N PRO A 32 8.19 -4.51 -3.33
CA PRO A 32 8.26 -5.63 -4.24
C PRO A 32 9.00 -6.82 -3.59
N PRO A 33 8.86 -8.06 -4.12
CA PRO A 33 7.97 -8.49 -5.20
C PRO A 33 6.68 -9.11 -4.63
N GLY A 34 5.53 -8.48 -4.84
CA GLY A 34 4.25 -9.08 -4.44
C GLY A 34 3.04 -8.27 -4.88
N PRO A 35 1.88 -8.93 -5.09
CA PRO A 35 0.63 -8.22 -5.24
C PRO A 35 0.23 -7.64 -3.88
N VAL A 36 0.13 -6.31 -3.77
CA VAL A 36 -0.38 -5.67 -2.57
C VAL A 36 -1.88 -5.48 -2.72
N SER A 37 -2.66 -6.13 -1.86
CA SER A 37 -4.12 -6.00 -1.90
C SER A 37 -4.58 -4.84 -1.01
N VAL A 38 -5.51 -4.04 -1.52
CA VAL A 38 -6.16 -2.95 -0.81
C VAL A 38 -7.64 -3.24 -0.70
N GLY A 39 -8.18 -3.13 0.52
CA GLY A 39 -9.60 -3.37 0.74
C GLY A 39 -9.98 -3.26 2.21
N ARG A 40 -11.25 -3.51 2.49
CA ARG A 40 -11.80 -3.48 3.85
C ARG A 40 -11.44 -4.70 4.69
N LEU A 41 -10.99 -5.78 4.06
CA LEU A 41 -10.66 -7.01 4.77
C LEU A 41 -9.33 -6.87 5.52
N PRO A 42 -9.21 -7.42 6.75
CA PRO A 42 -7.94 -7.47 7.47
C PRO A 42 -6.91 -8.42 6.85
N LEU A 43 -7.30 -9.20 5.83
CA LEU A 43 -6.41 -10.02 5.00
C LEU A 43 -5.71 -9.21 3.90
N CYS A 44 -6.10 -7.96 3.68
CA CYS A 44 -5.44 -7.08 2.72
C CYS A 44 -4.21 -6.44 3.36
N ASP A 45 -3.12 -6.30 2.62
CA ASP A 45 -1.92 -5.58 3.07
C ASP A 45 -2.24 -4.12 3.43
N ALA A 46 -3.15 -3.52 2.66
CA ALA A 46 -3.68 -2.19 2.92
C ALA A 46 -5.16 -2.27 3.32
N VAL A 47 -5.38 -2.34 4.63
CA VAL A 47 -6.73 -2.37 5.21
C VAL A 47 -7.27 -0.94 5.32
N LEU A 48 -8.30 -0.64 4.52
CA LEU A 48 -9.11 0.58 4.64
C LEU A 48 -10.50 0.18 5.16
N ASP A 49 -10.79 0.44 6.43
CA ASP A 49 -12.02 0.01 7.11
C ASP A 49 -13.27 0.84 6.76
N ASP A 50 -13.33 1.38 5.54
CA ASP A 50 -14.39 2.28 5.12
C ASP A 50 -15.54 1.50 4.47
N ALA A 51 -16.79 1.91 4.74
CA ALA A 51 -17.98 1.30 4.14
C ALA A 51 -18.06 1.52 2.61
N ALA A 52 -17.43 2.56 2.09
CA ALA A 52 -17.30 2.81 0.65
C ALA A 52 -16.27 1.88 -0.03
N VAL A 53 -15.44 1.18 0.75
CA VAL A 53 -14.37 0.32 0.24
C VAL A 53 -14.83 -1.14 0.20
N SER A 54 -14.77 -1.72 -0.99
CA SER A 54 -15.06 -3.15 -1.21
C SER A 54 -14.11 -4.06 -0.43
N ARG A 55 -14.57 -5.28 -0.13
CA ARG A 55 -13.77 -6.33 0.54
C ARG A 55 -12.38 -6.51 -0.08
N ARG A 56 -12.32 -6.48 -1.42
CA ARG A 56 -11.11 -6.28 -2.23
C ARG A 56 -11.44 -5.12 -3.16
N HIS A 57 -10.76 -4.00 -2.99
CA HIS A 57 -11.05 -2.77 -3.73
C HIS A 57 -10.06 -2.56 -4.88
N ALA A 58 -8.77 -2.74 -4.61
CA ALA A 58 -7.72 -2.61 -5.62
C ALA A 58 -6.59 -3.58 -5.32
N THR A 59 -5.91 -4.08 -6.35
CA THR A 59 -4.69 -4.89 -6.20
C THR A 59 -3.55 -4.21 -6.94
N PHE A 60 -2.50 -3.85 -6.22
CA PHE A 60 -1.28 -3.33 -6.81
C PHE A 60 -0.37 -4.49 -7.21
N MET A 61 0.00 -4.58 -8.48
CA MET A 61 0.92 -5.59 -8.99
C MET A 61 2.21 -4.93 -9.43
N TYR A 62 3.35 -5.40 -8.91
CA TYR A 62 4.66 -4.96 -9.36
C TYR A 62 5.22 -5.93 -10.41
N ARG A 63 5.29 -5.47 -11.67
CA ARG A 63 5.81 -6.23 -12.84
C ARG A 63 6.65 -5.28 -13.70
N ASP A 64 7.77 -5.74 -14.23
CA ASP A 64 8.61 -4.96 -15.17
C ASP A 64 9.00 -3.55 -14.67
N ARG A 65 9.35 -3.43 -13.38
CA ARG A 65 9.67 -2.14 -12.71
C ARG A 65 8.54 -1.10 -12.77
N SER A 66 7.34 -1.53 -13.13
CA SER A 66 6.13 -0.72 -13.18
C SER A 66 5.12 -1.24 -12.15
N TRP A 67 4.33 -0.32 -11.62
CA TRP A 67 3.23 -0.63 -10.71
C TRP A 67 1.92 -0.56 -11.49
N TYR A 68 1.16 -1.65 -11.44
CA TYR A 68 -0.17 -1.76 -12.03
C TYR A 68 -1.22 -1.79 -10.92
N VAL A 69 -2.39 -1.22 -11.17
CA VAL A 69 -3.55 -1.34 -10.29
C VAL A 69 -4.67 -2.03 -11.07
N ALA A 70 -5.27 -3.04 -10.45
CA ALA A 70 -6.40 -3.80 -10.99
C ALA A 70 -7.57 -3.83 -10.00
#